data_AF-A0A1G0VFS2-F1
#
_entry.id   AF-A0A1G0VFS2-F1
#
_cell.length_a   1.000
_cell.length_b   1.000
_cell.length_c   1.000
_cell.angle_alpha   90.00
_cell.angle_beta   90.00
_cell.angle_gamma   90.00
#
_symmetry.space_group_name_H-M   'P 1'
#
loop_
_entity.id
_entity.type
_entity.pdbx_description
1 polymer ?
#
loop_
_entity_poly.entity_id
_entity_poly.type
_entity_poly.pdbx_seq_one_letter_code
_entity_poly.pdbx_strand_id
1 'polypeptide(L)'
;MIKPYQRVTLTYLVFGVAWIFLSDNILETFVTSAAMLTTLQTYKGSFFVIITSILLYFLTRRMWFKIEARELEKEAVFISTMRAVQHILNNFLNKMLFFKLVAAEKQSLPPEIVEHYDNVIDETTKQIKKLSDIKEISPKEIERVAYDKEAT
;
A
#
# COMPACT_ATOMS: atom_id res chain seq x y z
N MET A 1 -2.18 -16.18 -11.85
CA MET A 1 -3.05 -15.31 -11.02
C MET A 1 -3.67 -14.22 -11.89
N ILE A 2 -4.99 -14.10 -11.90
CA ILE A 2 -5.68 -13.03 -12.65
C ILE A 2 -5.56 -11.72 -11.86
N LYS A 3 -5.00 -10.68 -12.49
CA LYS A 3 -4.88 -9.36 -11.85
C LYS A 3 -6.25 -8.67 -11.76
N PRO A 4 -6.49 -7.79 -10.77
CA PRO A 4 -7.82 -7.19 -10.55
C PRO A 4 -8.41 -6.50 -11.79
N TYR A 5 -7.58 -5.80 -12.57
CA TYR A 5 -8.02 -5.14 -13.81
C TYR A 5 -8.47 -6.14 -14.88
N GLN A 6 -7.83 -7.30 -15.00
CA GLN A 6 -8.23 -8.34 -15.96
C GLN A 6 -9.62 -8.90 -15.64
N ARG A 7 -9.94 -9.04 -14.36
CA ARG A 7 -11.26 -9.48 -13.92
C ARG A 7 -12.34 -8.46 -14.30
N VAL A 8 -12.05 -7.17 -14.15
CA VAL A 8 -12.95 -6.07 -14.56
C VAL A 8 -13.19 -6.13 -16.07
N THR A 9 -12.11 -6.15 -16.86
CA THR A 9 -12.19 -6.20 -18.32
C THR A 9 -12.94 -7.42 -18.82
N LEU A 10 -12.69 -8.61 -18.27
CA LEU A 10 -13.36 -9.84 -18.71
C LEU A 10 -14.85 -9.83 -18.35
N THR A 11 -15.21 -9.32 -17.17
CA THR A 11 -16.61 -9.21 -16.74
C THR A 11 -17.37 -8.24 -17.64
N TYR A 12 -16.77 -7.08 -17.94
CA TYR A 12 -17.33 -6.11 -18.86
C TYR A 12 -17.46 -6.68 -20.27
N LEU A 13 -16.45 -7.39 -20.77
CA LEU A 13 -16.46 -8.00 -22.10
C LEU A 13 -17.58 -9.06 -22.23
N VAL A 14 -17.68 -10.00 -21.29
CA VAL A 14 -18.73 -11.02 -21.31
C VAL A 14 -20.11 -10.40 -21.20
N PHE A 15 -20.30 -9.43 -20.29
CA PHE A 15 -21.58 -8.76 -20.12
C PHE A 15 -21.96 -7.92 -21.35
N GLY A 16 -21.00 -7.21 -21.94
CA GLY A 16 -21.19 -6.40 -23.14
C GLY A 16 -21.55 -7.25 -24.36
N VAL A 17 -20.83 -8.34 -24.59
CA VAL A 17 -21.13 -9.29 -25.69
C VAL A 17 -22.50 -9.91 -25.49
N ALA A 18 -22.81 -10.41 -24.29
CA ALA A 18 -24.12 -10.98 -23.99
C ALA A 18 -25.24 -9.95 -24.18
N TRP A 19 -25.02 -8.71 -23.75
CA TRP A 19 -25.97 -7.62 -23.92
C TRP A 19 -26.27 -7.32 -25.40
N ILE A 20 -25.25 -7.25 -26.25
CA ILE A 20 -25.41 -7.00 -27.69
C ILE A 20 -26.33 -8.07 -28.29
N PHE A 21 -25.97 -9.35 -28.13
CA PHE A 21 -26.75 -10.46 -28.68
C PHE A 21 -28.18 -10.51 -28.16
N LEU A 22 -28.39 -10.48 -26.83
CA LEU A 22 -29.74 -10.55 -26.26
C LEU A 22 -30.59 -9.35 -26.67
N SER A 23 -30.01 -8.15 -26.63
CA SER A 23 -30.76 -6.94 -26.89
C SER A 23 -31.08 -6.75 -28.37
N ASP A 24 -30.24 -7.22 -29.30
CA ASP A 24 -30.56 -7.22 -30.74
C ASP A 24 -31.74 -8.15 -31.04
N ASN A 25 -31.71 -9.39 -30.52
CA ASN A 25 -32.81 -10.35 -30.70
C ASN A 25 -34.15 -9.82 -30.16
N ILE A 26 -34.14 -9.17 -29.00
CA ILE A 26 -35.35 -8.55 -28.44
C ILE A 26 -35.83 -7.43 -29.37
N LEU A 27 -34.96 -6.53 -29.79
CA LEU A 27 -35.33 -5.37 -30.61
C LEU A 27 -35.96 -5.78 -31.95
N GLU A 28 -35.44 -6.83 -32.60
CA GLU A 28 -35.99 -7.36 -33.85
C GLU A 28 -37.43 -7.88 -33.72
N THR A 29 -37.82 -8.40 -32.55
CA THR A 29 -39.19 -8.90 -32.32
C THR A 29 -40.25 -7.79 -32.16
N PHE A 30 -39.83 -6.57 -31.78
CA PHE A 30 -40.75 -5.45 -31.52
C PHE A 30 -40.79 -4.40 -32.64
N VAL A 31 -39.85 -4.43 -33.59
CA VAL A 31 -39.76 -3.40 -34.63
C VAL A 31 -40.66 -3.71 -35.82
N THR A 32 -41.61 -2.82 -36.08
CA THR A 32 -42.55 -2.90 -37.22
C THR A 32 -42.41 -1.73 -38.20
N SER A 33 -41.61 -0.71 -37.86
CA SER A 33 -41.36 0.46 -38.72
C SER A 33 -39.98 1.08 -38.48
N ALA A 34 -39.43 1.77 -39.49
CA ALA A 34 -38.12 2.41 -39.42
C ALA A 34 -38.05 3.53 -38.35
N ALA A 35 -39.15 4.26 -38.12
CA ALA A 35 -39.20 5.30 -37.08
C ALA A 35 -39.15 4.72 -35.65
N MET A 36 -39.79 3.56 -35.43
CA MET A 36 -39.75 2.85 -34.15
C MET A 36 -38.36 2.28 -33.87
N LEU A 37 -37.66 1.80 -34.90
CA LEU A 37 -36.30 1.28 -34.80
C LEU A 37 -35.32 2.30 -34.22
N THR A 38 -35.32 3.53 -34.74
CA THR A 38 -34.40 4.61 -34.31
C THR A 38 -34.61 4.99 -32.84
N THR A 39 -35.87 5.07 -32.41
CA THR A 39 -36.21 5.40 -31.03
C THR A 39 -35.79 4.28 -30.08
N LEU A 40 -36.09 3.02 -30.40
CA LEU A 40 -35.70 1.87 -29.58
C LEU A 40 -34.18 1.68 -29.52
N GLN A 41 -33.44 1.93 -30.61
CA GLN A 41 -31.98 1.93 -30.64
C GLN A 41 -31.39 2.94 -29.63
N THR A 42 -31.96 4.14 -29.56
CA THR A 42 -31.50 5.19 -28.62
C THR A 42 -31.75 4.79 -27.16
N TYR A 43 -32.94 4.25 -26.86
CA TYR A 43 -33.24 3.74 -25.52
C TYR A 43 -32.36 2.55 -25.13
N LYS A 44 -32.13 1.62 -26.07
CA LYS A 44 -31.22 0.48 -25.88
C LYS A 44 -29.81 0.94 -25.52
N GLY A 45 -29.25 1.87 -26.29
CA GLY A 45 -27.92 2.43 -26.04
C GLY A 45 -27.85 3.14 -24.69
N SER A 46 -28.86 3.97 -24.37
CA SER A 46 -28.92 4.68 -23.08
C SER A 46 -29.01 3.71 -21.89
N PHE A 47 -29.83 2.67 -22.00
CA PHE A 47 -29.98 1.65 -20.97
C PHE A 47 -28.69 0.83 -20.79
N PHE A 48 -28.00 0.50 -21.88
CA PHE A 48 -26.67 -0.14 -21.83
C PHE A 48 -25.67 0.72 -21.05
N VAL A 49 -25.58 2.01 -21.36
CA VAL A 49 -24.65 2.94 -20.68
C VAL A 49 -24.97 3.03 -19.19
N ILE A 50 -26.25 3.11 -18.81
CA ILE A 50 -26.66 3.15 -17.39
C ILE A 50 -26.25 1.86 -16.67
N ILE A 51 -26.61 0.69 -17.20
CA ILE A 51 -26.29 -0.59 -16.56
C ILE A 51 -24.78 -0.80 -16.47
N THR A 52 -24.05 -0.56 -17.56
CA THR A 52 -22.60 -0.73 -17.57
C THR A 52 -21.89 0.25 -16.65
N SER A 53 -22.38 1.49 -16.54
CA SER A 53 -21.85 2.45 -15.57
C SER A 53 -22.04 1.98 -14.13
N ILE A 54 -23.23 1.43 -13.80
CA ILE A 54 -23.51 0.86 -12.48
C ILE A 54 -22.59 -0.35 -12.21
N LEU A 55 -22.48 -1.27 -13.18
CA LEU A 55 -21.61 -2.44 -13.09
C LEU A 55 -20.15 -2.05 -12.83
N LEU A 56 -19.61 -1.12 -13.64
CA LEU A 56 -18.23 -0.64 -13.52
C LEU A 56 -17.99 0.09 -12.20
N TYR A 57 -18.96 0.89 -11.74
CA TYR A 57 -18.88 1.58 -10.45
C TYR A 57 -18.72 0.57 -9.30
N PHE A 58 -19.58 -0.45 -9.23
CA PHE A 58 -19.49 -1.46 -8.17
C PHE A 58 -18.19 -2.27 -8.23
N LEU A 59 -17.76 -2.62 -9.45
CA LEU A 59 -16.56 -3.44 -9.64
C LEU A 59 -15.29 -2.67 -9.27
N THR A 60 -15.22 -1.40 -9.65
CA THR A 60 -14.12 -0.49 -9.30
C THR A 60 -14.12 -0.17 -7.81
N ARG A 61 -15.29 0.11 -7.21
CA ARG A 61 -15.43 0.33 -5.76
C ARG A 61 -14.93 -0.86 -4.95
N ARG A 62 -15.27 -2.09 -5.37
CA ARG A 62 -14.76 -3.31 -4.71
C ARG A 62 -13.25 -3.45 -4.83
N MET A 63 -12.67 -3.07 -5.97
CA MET A 63 -11.22 -3.08 -6.16
C MET A 63 -10.53 -2.04 -5.28
N TRP A 64 -11.10 -0.83 -5.19
CA TRP A 64 -10.60 0.25 -4.35
C TRP A 64 -10.47 -0.16 -2.89
N PHE A 65 -11.54 -0.71 -2.29
CA PHE A 65 -11.50 -1.18 -0.89
C PHE A 65 -10.42 -2.24 -0.64
N LYS A 66 -10.08 -3.08 -1.64
CA LYS A 66 -8.98 -4.03 -1.51
C LYS A 66 -7.61 -3.37 -1.57
N ILE A 67 -7.46 -2.30 -2.34
CA ILE A 67 -6.22 -1.54 -2.43
C ILE A 67 -6.01 -0.78 -1.11
N GLU A 68 -7.05 -0.09 -0.63
CA GLU A 68 -7.03 0.64 0.63
C GLU A 68 -6.69 -0.27 1.82
N ALA A 69 -7.32 -1.45 1.92
CA ALA A 69 -6.99 -2.44 2.94
C ALA A 69 -5.52 -2.90 2.88
N ARG A 70 -4.94 -3.02 1.68
CA ARG A 70 -3.52 -3.37 1.52
C ARG A 70 -2.59 -2.23 1.93
N GLU A 71 -2.95 -0.98 1.69
CA GLU A 71 -2.14 0.15 2.14
C GLU A 71 -2.14 0.24 3.67
N LEU A 72 -3.29 0.07 4.31
CA LEU A 72 -3.38 -0.01 5.78
C LEU A 72 -2.61 -1.21 6.34
N GLU A 73 -2.64 -2.37 5.68
CA GLU A 73 -1.87 -3.55 6.08
C GLU A 73 -0.36 -3.30 5.98
N LYS A 74 0.12 -2.65 4.90
CA LYS A 74 1.55 -2.29 4.76
C LYS A 74 2.00 -1.36 5.89
N GLU A 75 1.19 -0.36 6.23
CA GLU A 75 1.46 0.54 7.34
C GLU A 75 1.53 -0.23 8.68
N ALA A 76 0.56 -1.11 8.94
CA ALA A 76 0.55 -1.94 10.14
C ALA A 76 1.76 -2.89 10.23
N VAL A 77 2.17 -3.50 9.12
CA VAL A 77 3.35 -4.37 9.03
C VAL A 77 4.63 -3.56 9.28
N PHE A 78 4.75 -2.37 8.70
CA PHE A 78 5.91 -1.49 8.93
C PHE A 78 6.01 -1.09 10.39
N ILE A 79 4.93 -0.60 11.00
CA ILE A 79 4.91 -0.19 12.41
C ILE A 79 5.26 -1.37 13.33
N SER A 80 4.71 -2.56 13.06
CA SER A 80 5.05 -3.77 13.82
C SER A 80 6.53 -4.14 13.68
N THR A 81 7.07 -4.02 12.48
CA THR A 81 8.49 -4.28 12.19
C THR A 81 9.38 -3.27 12.91
N MET A 82 9.05 -1.98 12.85
CA MET A 82 9.80 -0.91 13.51
C MET A 82 9.85 -1.08 15.03
N ARG A 83 8.72 -1.43 15.65
CA ARG A 83 8.69 -1.75 17.09
C ARG A 83 9.59 -2.93 17.43
N ALA A 84 9.57 -3.99 16.61
CA ALA A 84 10.45 -5.14 16.80
C ALA A 84 11.93 -4.77 16.65
N VAL A 85 12.29 -3.98 15.63
CA VAL A 85 13.65 -3.45 15.41
C VAL A 85 14.09 -2.61 16.60
N GLN A 86 13.25 -1.70 17.09
CA GLN A 86 13.54 -0.89 18.27
C GLN A 86 13.78 -1.77 19.50
N HIS A 87 12.96 -2.80 19.72
CA HIS A 87 13.13 -3.73 20.83
C HIS A 87 14.44 -4.53 20.73
N ILE A 88 14.78 -5.05 19.56
CA ILE A 88 15.99 -5.84 19.31
C ILE A 88 17.23 -4.97 19.49
N LEU A 89 17.23 -3.76 18.93
CA LEU A 89 18.35 -2.84 19.03
C LEU A 89 18.52 -2.32 20.45
N ASN A 90 17.45 -1.94 21.16
CA ASN A 90 17.56 -1.58 22.58
C ASN A 90 18.14 -2.73 23.43
N ASN A 91 17.73 -3.98 23.17
CA ASN A 91 18.30 -5.15 23.84
C ASN A 91 19.81 -5.28 23.52
N PHE A 92 20.18 -5.11 22.25
CA PHE A 92 21.58 -5.14 21.83
C PHE A 92 22.42 -4.03 22.49
N LEU A 93 21.93 -2.79 22.48
CA LEU A 93 22.62 -1.64 23.10
C LEU A 93 22.81 -1.85 24.61
N ASN A 94 21.82 -2.40 25.30
CA ASN A 94 21.95 -2.76 26.72
C ASN A 94 23.03 -3.83 26.96
N LYS A 95 23.14 -4.84 26.09
CA LYS A 95 24.23 -5.84 26.16
C LYS A 95 25.59 -5.22 25.88
N MET A 96 25.64 -4.28 24.93
CA MET A 96 26.83 -3.51 24.64
C MET A 96 27.25 -2.68 25.87
N LEU A 97 26.32 -2.04 26.57
CA LEU A 97 26.64 -1.32 27.81
C LEU A 97 27.24 -2.26 28.88
N PHE A 98 26.76 -3.49 29.00
CA PHE A 98 27.37 -4.50 29.88
C PHE A 98 28.82 -4.83 29.47
N PHE A 99 29.09 -5.01 28.17
CA PHE A 99 30.45 -5.25 27.69
C PHE A 99 31.40 -4.10 28.03
N LYS A 100 30.93 -2.85 27.87
CA LYS A 100 31.67 -1.65 28.29
C LYS A 100 32.00 -1.70 29.78
N LEU A 101 31.02 -2.02 30.64
CA LEU A 101 31.23 -2.11 32.09
C LEU A 101 32.31 -3.14 32.45
N VAL A 102 32.26 -4.33 31.88
CA VAL A 102 33.25 -5.40 32.12
C VAL A 102 34.64 -5.01 31.64
N ALA A 103 34.74 -4.35 30.48
CA ALA A 103 36.02 -3.91 29.93
C ALA A 103 36.64 -2.75 30.74
N ALA A 104 35.81 -1.84 31.26
CA ALA A 104 36.23 -0.76 32.14
C ALA A 104 36.69 -1.26 33.51
N GLU A 105 36.01 -2.25 34.11
CA GLU A 105 36.41 -2.88 35.38
C GLU A 105 37.83 -3.48 35.30
N LYS A 106 38.15 -4.11 34.16
CA LYS A 106 39.48 -4.69 33.91
C LYS A 106 40.54 -3.66 33.51
N GLN A 107 40.27 -2.35 33.61
CA GLN A 107 41.10 -1.25 33.09
C GLN A 107 41.61 -1.50 31.66
N SER A 108 40.84 -2.25 30.86
CA SER A 108 41.28 -2.77 29.56
C SER A 108 41.03 -1.80 28.42
N LEU A 109 40.32 -0.69 28.66
CA LEU A 109 40.00 0.31 27.66
C LEU A 109 40.46 1.71 28.11
N PRO A 110 41.17 2.46 27.25
CA PRO A 110 41.42 3.87 27.46
C PRO A 110 40.12 4.68 27.55
N PRO A 111 40.08 5.79 28.33
CA PRO A 111 38.89 6.65 28.47
C PRO A 111 38.31 7.15 27.14
N GLU A 112 39.16 7.40 26.15
CA GLU A 112 38.76 7.83 24.81
C GLU A 112 37.89 6.79 24.08
N ILE A 113 38.20 5.50 24.24
CA ILE A 113 37.42 4.41 23.62
C ILE A 113 36.06 4.25 24.30
N VAL A 114 36.02 4.46 25.62
CA VAL A 114 34.80 4.45 26.43
C VAL A 114 33.85 5.57 26.00
N GLU A 115 34.38 6.77 25.75
CA GLU A 115 33.62 7.91 25.22
C GLU A 115 33.09 7.65 23.80
N HIS A 116 33.93 7.11 22.91
CA HIS A 116 33.49 6.75 21.57
C HIS A 116 32.35 5.72 21.59
N TYR A 117 32.41 4.76 22.51
CA TYR A 117 31.35 3.77 22.70
C TYR A 117 30.01 4.39 23.11
N ASP A 118 30.03 5.33 24.04
CA ASP A 118 28.82 6.04 24.48
C ASP A 118 28.22 6.85 23.33
N ASN A 119 29.05 7.54 22.57
CA ASN A 119 28.61 8.32 21.41
C ASN A 119 27.92 7.43 20.36
N VAL A 120 28.49 6.26 20.04
CA VAL A 120 27.88 5.31 19.09
C VAL A 120 26.54 4.79 19.59
N ILE A 121 26.42 4.45 20.88
CA ILE A 121 25.15 3.99 21.47
C ILE A 121 24.09 5.09 21.41
N ASP A 122 24.44 6.31 21.80
CA ASP A 122 23.52 7.44 21.83
C ASP A 122 23.08 7.85 20.41
N GLU A 123 24.02 7.95 19.47
CA GLU A 123 23.73 8.24 18.07
C GLU A 123 22.80 7.18 17.46
N THR A 124 23.11 5.90 17.65
CA THR A 124 22.29 4.79 17.15
C THR A 124 20.88 4.83 17.75
N THR A 125 20.75 5.10 19.05
CA THR A 125 19.46 5.23 19.72
C THR A 125 18.63 6.37 19.12
N LYS A 126 19.26 7.53 18.88
CA LYS A 126 18.62 8.70 18.27
C LYS A 126 18.15 8.40 16.84
N GLN A 127 18.98 7.76 16.02
CA GLN A 127 18.61 7.40 14.63
C GLN A 127 17.42 6.44 14.58
N ILE A 128 17.40 5.40 15.42
CA ILE A 128 16.27 4.46 15.50
C ILE A 128 14.98 5.18 15.89
N LYS A 129 15.07 6.08 16.87
CA LYS A 129 13.91 6.85 17.32
C LYS A 129 13.37 7.75 16.21
N LYS A 130 14.26 8.49 15.52
CA LYS A 130 13.89 9.31 14.36
C LYS A 130 13.18 8.47 13.29
N LEU A 131 13.68 7.26 13.00
CA LEU A 131 13.07 6.36 12.01
C LEU A 131 11.70 5.81 12.47
N SER A 132 11.51 5.59 13.77
CA SER A 132 10.21 5.19 14.33
C SER A 132 9.17 6.32 14.34
N ASP A 133 9.62 7.58 14.34
CA ASP A 133 8.77 8.77 14.42
C ASP A 133 8.35 9.31 13.03
N ILE A 134 8.66 8.57 11.95
CA ILE A 134 8.27 8.98 10.60
C ILE A 134 6.74 9.01 10.45
N LYS A 135 6.22 10.12 9.93
CA LYS A 135 4.77 10.31 9.74
C LYS A 135 4.24 9.68 8.46
N GLU A 136 5.10 9.59 7.43
CA GLU A 136 4.74 9.03 6.13
C GLU A 136 5.70 7.88 5.80
N ILE A 137 5.13 6.69 5.60
CA ILE A 137 5.89 5.49 5.28
C ILE A 137 6.17 5.50 3.78
N SER A 138 7.23 6.20 3.39
CA SER A 138 7.70 6.24 2.00
C SER A 138 9.19 5.92 1.93
N PRO A 139 9.67 5.28 0.83
CA PRO A 139 11.09 5.00 0.65
C PRO A 139 11.96 6.27 0.76
N LYS A 140 11.47 7.40 0.21
CA LYS A 140 12.18 8.68 0.25
C LYS A 140 12.30 9.22 1.67
N GLU A 141 11.24 9.17 2.47
CA GLU A 141 11.27 9.64 3.86
C GLU A 141 12.14 8.72 4.73
N ILE A 142 12.06 7.40 4.52
CA ILE A 142 12.94 6.43 5.20
C ILE A 142 14.41 6.71 4.85
N GLU A 143 14.73 6.91 3.58
CA GLU A 143 16.09 7.18 3.13
C GLU A 143 16.61 8.52 3.67
N ARG A 144 15.79 9.56 3.63
CA ARG A 144 16.10 10.87 4.23
C ARG A 144 16.40 10.74 5.73
N VAL A 145 15.54 10.07 6.49
CA VAL A 145 15.73 9.95 7.94
C VAL A 145 16.88 9.02 8.31
N ALA A 146 17.15 7.98 7.51
CA ALA A 146 18.20 7.00 7.80
C ALA A 146 19.60 7.44 7.35
N TYR A 147 19.73 8.24 6.29
CA TYR A 147 21.04 8.53 5.67
C TYR A 147 21.39 10.03 5.58
N ASP A 148 20.44 10.94 5.81
CA ASP A 148 20.72 12.37 5.69
C ASP A 148 21.44 12.89 6.94
N LYS A 149 22.71 13.25 6.77
CA LYS A 149 23.60 13.72 7.84
C LYS A 149 23.31 15.16 8.29
N GLU A 150 22.44 15.89 7.58
CA GLU A 150 22.16 17.32 7.84
C GLU A 150 21.13 17.58 8.96
N ALA A 151 20.54 16.55 9.57
CA ALA A 151 19.61 16.69 10.70
C ALA A 151 20.24 16.39 12.08
N THR A 152 21.56 16.57 12.21
CA THR A 152 22.33 16.28 13.44
C THR A 152 23.03 17.52 13.95
#